data_AF-A0AAW5CFL4-F1
#
_entry.id   AF-A0AAW5CFL4-F1
#
_cell.length_a   1.000
_cell.length_b   1.000
_cell.length_c   1.000
_cell.angle_alpha   90.00
_cell.angle_beta   90.00
_cell.angle_gamma   90.00
#
_symmetry.space_group_name_H-M   'P 1'
#
loop_
_entity.id
_entity.type
_entity.pdbx_description
1 polymer ?
#
loop_
_entity_poly.entity_id
_entity_poly.type
_entity_poly.pdbx_seq_one_letter_code
_entity_poly.pdbx_strand_id
1 'polypeptide(L)'
;MAALTKLITYINLEMSGDTKRYLVSAKQGDKATRFIVAKLLNNGEPYTIPTGSRAVINITKPDGKHVYNTCTYSGSDVTVELTNQALAASGTAYCDIEIRTSDDSQIITSASFTMEIEKSQRNENAILSSNEFTDLENRIKGHIESIDNTDATVKKAESARVTAENARVKAENERAAAEKTRQENENTRIQQEKQRQQDTSQAVKNAEDATTATKQATKDCKEVTDRAEDALQNQEQLEATLNTATQIRQEVSQMQSAVEAAKEQVEQDKKDIDDTIQNSLLASAEKILESVQDYFNRAEALYSSMYLDCDGETPYLRTVTPIFIDGATPQVRRANEGVDFDGGMPTSRQLAV
;
A
#
# COMPACT_ATOMS: atom_id res chain seq x y z
N MET A 1 59.05 55.15 -42.86
CA MET A 1 59.19 56.45 -43.54
C MET A 1 60.56 57.02 -43.22
N ALA A 2 61.21 57.69 -44.17
CA ALA A 2 62.46 58.40 -43.91
C ALA A 2 62.21 59.58 -42.97
N ALA A 3 63.09 59.78 -41.98
CA ALA A 3 63.04 60.92 -41.08
C ALA A 3 64.01 62.00 -41.56
N LEU A 4 63.58 63.26 -41.54
CA LEU A 4 64.45 64.40 -41.84
C LEU A 4 65.42 64.65 -40.67
N THR A 5 66.64 65.07 -40.99
CA THR A 5 67.65 65.45 -39.97
C THR A 5 67.15 66.62 -39.13
N LYS A 6 67.31 66.52 -37.80
CA LYS A 6 66.97 67.60 -36.86
C LYS A 6 68.03 68.69 -36.91
N LEU A 7 67.61 69.95 -37.03
CA LEU A 7 68.45 71.12 -36.89
C LEU A 7 68.36 71.64 -35.46
N ILE A 8 69.51 71.69 -34.77
CA ILE A 8 69.61 72.07 -33.36
C ILE A 8 70.39 73.37 -33.24
N THR A 9 69.80 74.38 -32.59
CA THR A 9 70.45 75.64 -32.23
C THR A 9 70.82 75.61 -30.75
N TYR A 10 72.11 75.80 -30.43
CA TYR A 10 72.60 75.83 -29.05
C TYR A 10 72.70 77.28 -28.55
N ILE A 11 72.13 77.56 -27.38
CA ILE A 11 72.15 78.90 -26.77
C ILE A 11 72.49 78.80 -25.28
N ASN A 12 73.11 79.85 -24.73
CA ASN A 12 73.32 80.00 -23.29
C ASN A 12 72.34 81.05 -22.76
N LEU A 13 71.65 80.75 -21.67
CA LEU A 13 70.60 81.60 -21.12
C LEU A 13 70.74 81.71 -19.61
N GLU A 14 70.95 82.93 -19.11
CA GLU A 14 71.01 83.20 -17.68
C GLU A 14 69.61 83.09 -17.06
N MET A 15 69.53 82.66 -15.79
CA MET A 15 68.31 82.63 -14.98
C MET A 15 67.88 84.04 -14.51
N SER A 16 68.65 85.08 -14.87
CA SER A 16 68.35 86.49 -14.60
C SER A 16 68.96 87.39 -15.69
N GLY A 17 68.49 88.64 -15.79
CA GLY A 17 69.07 89.66 -16.67
C GLY A 17 68.22 90.03 -17.88
N ASP A 18 68.82 90.83 -18.78
CA ASP A 18 68.13 91.46 -19.91
C ASP A 18 67.80 90.51 -21.06
N THR A 19 66.77 90.87 -21.84
CA THR A 19 66.35 90.13 -23.04
C THR A 19 67.49 90.01 -24.06
N LYS A 20 67.85 88.77 -24.43
CA LYS A 20 68.83 88.48 -25.48
C LYS A 20 68.18 88.44 -26.85
N ARG A 21 68.55 89.36 -27.74
CA ARG A 21 67.95 89.44 -29.08
C ARG A 21 68.66 88.53 -30.08
N TYR A 22 67.89 87.91 -30.97
CA TYR A 22 68.31 87.11 -32.12
C TYR A 22 69.15 85.87 -31.78
N LEU A 23 68.81 85.19 -30.69
CA LEU A 23 69.53 83.96 -30.29
C LEU A 23 69.15 82.75 -31.14
N VAL A 24 67.99 82.75 -31.78
CA VAL A 24 67.48 81.60 -32.55
C VAL A 24 66.88 82.06 -33.87
N SER A 25 67.09 81.27 -34.93
CA SER A 25 66.41 81.42 -36.23
C SER A 25 65.66 80.13 -36.57
N ALA A 26 64.45 80.28 -37.10
CA ALA A 26 63.59 79.18 -37.55
C ALA A 26 62.83 79.56 -38.83
N LYS A 27 62.24 78.57 -39.52
CA LYS A 27 61.44 78.79 -40.73
C LYS A 27 59.96 78.52 -40.44
N GLN A 28 59.10 79.43 -40.90
CA GLN A 28 57.66 79.30 -40.72
C GLN A 28 57.14 77.97 -41.29
N GLY A 29 56.33 77.26 -40.50
CA GLY A 29 55.68 76.01 -40.91
C GLY A 29 56.53 74.74 -40.81
N ASP A 30 57.82 74.83 -40.48
CA ASP A 30 58.64 73.65 -40.17
C ASP A 30 58.01 72.87 -39.01
N LYS A 31 58.03 71.53 -39.09
CA LYS A 31 57.44 70.62 -38.09
C LYS A 31 58.41 69.51 -37.77
N ALA A 32 58.58 69.20 -36.48
CA ALA A 32 59.37 68.08 -35.96
C ALA A 32 60.85 68.05 -36.39
N THR A 33 61.39 69.18 -36.86
CA THR A 33 62.73 69.26 -37.46
C THR A 33 63.61 70.37 -36.89
N ARG A 34 63.06 71.36 -36.19
CA ARG A 34 63.78 72.49 -35.59
C ARG A 34 63.76 72.37 -34.06
N PHE A 35 64.93 72.43 -33.44
CA PHE A 35 65.11 72.29 -31.99
C PHE A 35 66.04 73.36 -31.43
N ILE A 36 65.82 73.77 -30.18
CA ILE A 36 66.74 74.60 -29.41
C ILE A 36 67.28 73.76 -28.26
N VAL A 37 68.58 73.84 -27.99
CA VAL A 37 69.17 73.36 -26.74
C VAL A 37 69.70 74.56 -25.98
N ALA A 38 68.97 74.95 -24.94
CA ALA A 38 69.30 76.09 -24.09
C ALA A 38 70.00 75.61 -22.82
N LYS A 39 71.26 76.00 -22.65
CA LYS A 39 72.00 75.79 -21.40
C LYS A 39 71.65 76.89 -20.41
N LEU A 40 70.99 76.52 -19.32
CA LEU A 40 70.61 77.45 -18.26
C LEU A 40 71.79 77.75 -17.34
N LEU A 41 72.03 79.02 -17.04
CA LEU A 41 73.15 79.50 -16.23
C LEU A 41 72.67 80.35 -15.05
N ASN A 42 73.36 80.32 -13.92
CA ASN A 42 73.16 81.21 -12.79
C ASN A 42 74.47 81.89 -12.43
N ASN A 43 74.61 83.16 -12.80
CA ASN A 43 75.85 83.93 -12.66
C ASN A 43 77.02 83.28 -13.41
N GLY A 44 76.78 82.79 -14.63
CA GLY A 44 77.77 82.15 -15.48
C GLY A 44 78.02 80.66 -15.21
N GLU A 45 77.57 80.12 -14.08
CA GLU A 45 77.70 78.69 -13.76
C GLU A 45 76.45 77.90 -14.17
N PRO A 46 76.57 76.61 -14.59
CA PRO A 46 75.41 75.80 -14.97
C PRO A 46 74.33 75.71 -13.89
N TYR A 47 73.10 76.10 -14.21
CA TYR A 47 71.96 75.99 -13.30
C TYR A 47 71.51 74.54 -13.16
N THR A 48 71.48 74.00 -11.93
CA THR A 48 71.05 72.63 -11.69
C THR A 48 69.52 72.56 -11.60
N ILE A 49 68.88 71.94 -12.60
CA ILE A 49 67.44 71.69 -12.59
C ILE A 49 67.14 70.56 -11.59
N PRO A 50 66.28 70.78 -10.58
CA PRO A 50 65.92 69.74 -9.62
C PRO A 50 65.30 68.51 -10.30
N THR A 51 65.61 67.32 -9.80
CA THR A 51 65.02 66.08 -10.32
C THR A 51 63.51 66.09 -10.12
N GLY A 52 62.75 65.76 -11.16
CA GLY A 52 61.29 65.77 -11.13
C GLY A 52 60.66 67.12 -11.50
N SER A 53 61.46 68.16 -11.75
CA SER A 53 60.96 69.42 -12.31
C SER A 53 60.46 69.25 -13.74
N ARG A 54 59.57 70.15 -14.17
CA ARG A 54 59.07 70.29 -15.53
C ARG A 54 59.66 71.55 -16.15
N ALA A 55 60.24 71.41 -17.34
CA ALA A 55 60.70 72.54 -18.16
C ALA A 55 59.62 72.90 -19.18
N VAL A 56 59.28 74.19 -19.30
CA VAL A 56 58.31 74.70 -20.27
C VAL A 56 58.93 75.90 -20.99
N ILE A 57 58.85 75.91 -22.31
CA ILE A 57 59.12 77.15 -23.06
C ILE A 57 57.81 77.91 -23.22
N ASN A 58 57.85 79.20 -22.92
CA ASN A 58 56.80 80.15 -23.27
C ASN A 58 57.22 80.87 -24.54
N ILE A 59 56.34 80.95 -25.53
CA ILE A 59 56.61 81.65 -26.79
C ILE A 59 55.44 82.58 -27.06
N THR A 60 55.71 83.88 -27.06
CA THR A 60 54.81 84.90 -27.62
C THR A 60 55.15 85.04 -29.10
N LYS A 61 54.22 84.62 -29.95
CA LYS A 61 54.41 84.64 -31.41
C LYS A 61 54.20 86.05 -31.99
N PRO A 62 54.67 86.30 -33.23
CA PRO A 62 54.45 87.57 -33.92
C PRO A 62 52.98 87.96 -34.11
N ASP A 63 52.06 86.99 -34.14
CA ASP A 63 50.61 87.21 -34.24
C ASP A 63 49.95 87.55 -32.89
N GLY A 64 50.74 87.69 -31.82
CA GLY A 64 50.28 87.98 -30.46
C GLY A 64 49.72 86.77 -29.70
N LYS A 65 49.67 85.58 -30.30
CA LYS A 65 49.22 84.35 -29.62
C LYS A 65 50.38 83.68 -28.90
N HIS A 66 50.06 82.98 -27.81
CA HIS A 66 51.04 82.27 -27.00
C HIS A 66 51.08 80.77 -27.31
N VAL A 67 52.27 80.18 -27.18
CA VAL A 67 52.51 78.73 -27.22
C VAL A 67 53.27 78.34 -25.96
N TYR A 68 52.79 77.28 -25.30
CA TYR A 68 53.38 76.70 -24.09
C TYR A 68 53.74 75.26 -24.39
N ASN A 69 55.03 74.97 -24.55
CA ASN A 69 55.48 73.62 -24.89
C ASN A 69 56.30 73.03 -23.74
N THR A 70 55.95 71.82 -23.35
CA THR A 70 56.79 71.04 -22.44
C THR A 70 58.10 70.70 -23.15
N CYS A 71 59.20 70.90 -22.43
CA CYS A 71 60.55 70.65 -22.89
C CYS A 71 61.14 69.45 -22.13
N THR A 72 62.17 68.85 -22.72
CA THR A 72 62.98 67.84 -22.03
C THR A 72 64.27 68.50 -21.54
N TYR A 73 64.92 67.96 -20.52
CA TYR A 73 66.21 68.48 -20.08
C TYR A 73 67.15 67.37 -19.63
N SER A 74 68.45 67.63 -19.72
CA SER A 74 69.51 66.79 -19.17
C SER A 74 70.54 67.70 -18.49
N GLY A 75 70.66 67.58 -17.17
CA GLY A 75 71.45 68.54 -16.38
C GLY A 75 70.90 69.96 -16.53
N SER A 76 71.71 70.88 -17.04
CA SER A 76 71.34 72.29 -17.29
C SER A 76 70.85 72.55 -18.72
N ASP A 77 70.87 71.54 -19.60
CA ASP A 77 70.54 71.68 -21.01
C ASP A 77 69.06 71.35 -21.25
N VAL A 78 68.25 72.37 -21.56
CA VAL A 78 66.84 72.24 -21.91
C VAL A 78 66.68 72.11 -23.42
N THR A 79 66.15 70.99 -23.87
CA THR A 79 65.83 70.71 -25.27
C THR A 79 64.37 71.06 -25.56
N VAL A 80 64.20 72.01 -26.49
CA VAL A 80 62.93 72.54 -26.95
C VAL A 80 62.66 72.05 -28.37
N GLU A 81 61.48 71.45 -28.61
CA GLU A 81 60.98 71.22 -29.96
C GLU A 81 60.15 72.42 -30.44
N LEU A 82 60.52 72.99 -31.58
CA LEU A 82 59.75 74.05 -32.22
C LEU A 82 58.63 73.42 -33.04
N THR A 83 57.40 73.46 -32.50
CA THR A 83 56.21 72.90 -33.15
C THR A 83 55.77 73.75 -34.33
N ASN A 84 55.02 73.14 -35.26
CA ASN A 84 54.41 73.88 -36.37
C ASN A 84 53.59 75.09 -35.87
N GLN A 85 52.91 74.96 -34.72
CA GLN A 85 52.17 76.06 -34.11
C GLN A 85 53.08 77.17 -33.55
N ALA A 86 54.21 76.82 -32.94
CA ALA A 86 55.21 77.80 -32.50
C ALA A 86 55.80 78.60 -33.67
N LEU A 87 55.89 77.97 -34.84
CA LEU A 87 56.42 78.54 -36.08
C LEU A 87 55.34 79.01 -37.06
N ALA A 88 54.09 79.15 -36.62
CA ALA A 88 52.96 79.44 -37.52
C ALA A 88 52.95 80.89 -38.06
N ALA A 89 53.49 81.85 -37.31
CA ALA A 89 53.52 83.26 -37.69
C ALA A 89 54.97 83.72 -37.89
N SER A 90 55.27 84.30 -39.06
CA SER A 90 56.60 84.86 -39.36
C SER A 90 56.85 86.19 -38.66
N GLY A 91 58.09 86.42 -38.24
CA GLY A 91 58.54 87.61 -37.51
C GLY A 91 59.25 87.24 -36.21
N THR A 92 59.47 88.22 -35.35
CA THR A 92 60.17 88.03 -34.07
C THR A 92 59.24 87.49 -32.97
N ALA A 93 59.52 86.28 -32.50
CA ALA A 93 58.91 85.70 -31.31
C ALA A 93 59.72 86.02 -30.04
N TYR A 94 59.04 86.19 -28.91
CA TYR A 94 59.65 86.41 -27.60
C TYR A 94 59.47 85.17 -26.74
N CYS A 95 60.57 84.68 -26.20
CA CYS A 95 60.63 83.39 -25.51
C CYS A 95 61.28 83.51 -24.14
N ASP A 96 60.86 82.68 -23.20
CA ASP A 96 61.61 82.35 -21.98
C ASP A 96 61.35 80.90 -21.59
N ILE A 97 62.18 80.36 -20.70
CA ILE A 97 62.07 78.98 -20.24
C ILE A 97 61.79 79.01 -18.74
N GLU A 98 60.72 78.34 -18.36
CA GLU A 98 60.33 78.13 -16.98
C GLU A 98 60.72 76.73 -16.51
N ILE A 99 61.26 76.66 -15.30
CA ILE A 99 61.43 75.44 -14.54
C ILE A 99 60.42 75.47 -13.39
N ARG A 100 59.58 74.44 -13.34
CA ARG A 100 58.53 74.29 -12.32
C ARG A 100 58.76 73.02 -11.51
N THR A 101 58.52 73.05 -10.21
CA THR A 101 58.48 71.81 -9.41
C THR A 101 57.27 70.96 -9.81
N SER A 102 57.32 69.66 -9.52
CA SER A 102 56.24 68.72 -9.92
C SER A 102 54.87 69.06 -9.34
N ASP A 103 54.84 69.77 -8.21
CA ASP A 103 53.63 70.24 -7.51
C ASP A 103 53.26 71.69 -7.85
N ASP A 104 53.96 72.33 -8.80
CA ASP A 104 53.82 73.74 -9.20
C ASP A 104 53.96 74.75 -8.03
N SER A 105 54.54 74.36 -6.90
CA SER A 105 54.75 75.24 -5.73
C SER A 105 55.89 76.25 -5.93
N GLN A 106 56.85 75.94 -6.81
CA GLN A 106 57.96 76.82 -7.17
C GLN A 106 58.10 76.92 -8.69
N ILE A 107 58.31 78.15 -9.16
CA ILE A 107 58.55 78.48 -10.56
C ILE A 107 59.73 79.44 -10.61
N ILE A 108 60.69 79.16 -11.49
CA ILE A 108 61.78 80.08 -11.84
C ILE A 108 61.85 80.21 -13.36
N THR A 109 61.99 81.44 -13.86
CA THR A 109 61.98 81.75 -15.29
C THR A 109 63.33 82.30 -15.69
N SER A 110 63.83 81.88 -16.86
CA SER A 110 65.07 82.40 -17.43
C SER A 110 64.93 83.87 -17.87
N ALA A 111 66.05 84.52 -18.20
CA ALA A 111 66.01 85.73 -19.01
C ALA A 111 65.29 85.45 -20.33
N SER A 112 64.57 86.45 -20.86
CA SER A 112 63.90 86.30 -22.15
C SER A 112 64.92 86.30 -23.30
N PHE A 113 64.57 85.66 -24.41
CA PHE A 113 65.31 85.74 -25.66
C PHE A 113 64.36 85.89 -26.85
N THR A 114 64.87 86.35 -27.99
CA THR A 114 64.08 86.40 -29.22
C THR A 114 64.48 85.34 -30.23
N MET A 115 63.47 84.80 -30.91
CA MET A 115 63.61 83.87 -32.02
C MET A 115 63.04 84.53 -33.28
N GLU A 116 63.83 84.59 -34.35
CA GLU A 116 63.37 85.11 -35.63
C GLU A 116 62.79 83.98 -36.49
N ILE A 117 61.49 84.07 -36.80
CA ILE A 117 60.78 83.09 -37.62
C ILE A 117 60.70 83.65 -39.05
N GLU A 118 61.53 83.15 -39.93
CA GLU A 118 61.52 83.58 -41.33
C GLU A 118 60.24 83.14 -42.04
N LYS A 119 59.66 84.05 -42.83
CA LYS A 119 58.50 83.75 -43.66
C LYS A 119 58.77 82.61 -44.64
N SER A 120 57.86 81.66 -44.69
CA SER A 120 57.86 80.61 -45.72
C SER A 120 57.39 81.20 -47.04
N GLN A 121 58.02 80.79 -48.15
CA GLN A 121 57.54 81.14 -49.49
C GLN A 121 56.39 80.23 -49.94
N ARG A 122 56.03 79.22 -49.12
CA ARG A 122 54.85 78.39 -49.34
C ARG A 122 53.60 79.26 -49.23
N ASN A 123 52.82 79.33 -50.30
CA ASN A 123 51.55 80.02 -50.29
C ASN A 123 50.47 79.12 -49.68
N GLU A 124 50.17 79.31 -48.38
CA GLU A 124 49.10 78.58 -47.69
C GLU A 124 47.72 78.89 -48.28
N ASN A 125 47.53 80.07 -48.88
CA ASN A 125 46.29 80.44 -49.58
C ASN A 125 46.12 79.73 -50.93
N ALA A 126 47.15 79.08 -51.47
CA ALA A 126 47.03 78.17 -52.62
C ALA A 126 46.63 76.74 -52.21
N ILE A 127 46.72 76.41 -50.91
CA ILE A 127 46.37 75.10 -50.34
C ILE A 127 44.94 75.10 -49.80
N LEU A 128 44.39 76.27 -49.46
CA LEU A 128 42.96 76.51 -49.31
C LEU A 128 42.23 76.47 -50.68
N SER A 129 42.50 75.44 -51.48
CA SER A 129 41.77 75.13 -52.71
C SER A 129 40.61 74.21 -52.33
N SER A 130 39.43 74.53 -52.87
CA SER A 130 38.15 73.79 -52.84
C SER A 130 38.19 72.27 -52.65
N ASN A 131 39.26 71.61 -53.06
CA ASN A 131 39.42 70.16 -53.06
C ASN A 131 39.40 69.53 -51.64
N GLU A 132 39.95 70.18 -50.61
CA GLU A 132 39.89 69.63 -49.23
C GLU A 132 38.48 69.77 -48.60
N PHE A 133 37.78 70.86 -48.92
CA PHE A 133 36.40 71.06 -48.45
C PHE A 133 35.44 70.07 -49.15
N THR A 134 35.61 69.85 -50.45
CA THR A 134 34.87 68.83 -51.20
C THR A 134 35.15 67.41 -50.70
N ASP A 135 36.39 67.08 -50.30
CA ASP A 135 36.69 65.79 -49.68
C ASP A 135 35.95 65.59 -48.36
N LEU A 136 35.93 66.64 -47.51
CA LEU A 136 35.19 66.59 -46.25
C LEU A 136 33.67 66.43 -46.48
N GLU A 137 33.08 67.18 -47.42
CA GLU A 137 31.66 67.04 -47.78
C GLU A 137 31.34 65.62 -48.28
N ASN A 138 32.18 65.06 -49.15
CA ASN A 138 32.01 63.70 -49.66
C ASN A 138 32.11 62.65 -48.55
N ARG A 139 33.05 62.83 -47.61
CA ARG A 139 33.18 61.94 -46.45
C ARG A 139 31.97 62.01 -45.53
N ILE A 140 31.45 63.21 -45.26
CA ILE A 140 30.23 63.39 -44.46
C ILE A 140 29.04 62.73 -45.16
N LYS A 141 28.89 62.94 -46.47
CA LYS A 141 27.82 62.32 -47.25
C LYS A 141 27.90 60.79 -47.22
N GLY A 142 29.09 60.21 -47.39
CA GLY A 142 29.30 58.76 -47.30
C GLY A 142 28.96 58.20 -45.91
N HIS A 143 29.26 58.94 -44.84
CA HIS A 143 28.86 58.56 -43.49
C HIS A 143 27.34 58.59 -43.27
N ILE A 144 26.65 59.62 -43.79
CA ILE A 144 25.18 59.70 -43.73
C ILE A 144 24.55 58.52 -44.48
N GLU A 145 25.01 58.23 -45.70
CA GLU A 145 24.52 57.08 -46.48
C GLU A 145 24.76 55.75 -45.75
N SER A 146 25.91 55.59 -45.09
CA SER A 146 26.20 54.41 -44.27
C SER A 146 25.26 54.29 -43.06
N ILE A 147 24.92 55.40 -42.42
CA ILE A 147 23.98 55.43 -41.29
C ILE A 147 22.59 55.05 -41.76
N ASP A 148 22.09 55.64 -42.85
CA ASP A 148 20.76 55.36 -43.39
C ASP A 148 20.62 53.89 -43.82
N ASN A 149 21.64 53.33 -44.46
CA ASN A 149 21.67 51.91 -44.83
C ASN A 149 21.67 50.99 -43.59
N THR A 150 22.39 51.38 -42.53
CA THR A 150 22.41 50.64 -41.27
C THR A 150 21.05 50.69 -40.59
N ASP A 151 20.44 51.87 -40.51
CA ASP A 151 19.10 52.06 -39.92
C ASP A 151 18.03 51.26 -40.67
N ALA A 152 18.05 51.28 -42.01
CA ALA A 152 17.15 50.46 -42.82
C ALA A 152 17.33 48.95 -42.55
N THR A 153 18.57 48.51 -42.37
CA THR A 153 18.89 47.11 -42.04
C THR A 153 18.38 46.73 -40.65
N VAL A 154 18.59 47.60 -39.65
CA VAL A 154 18.10 47.41 -38.28
C VAL A 154 16.57 47.35 -38.24
N LYS A 155 15.88 48.27 -38.92
CA LYS A 155 14.40 48.28 -39.02
C LYS A 155 13.86 46.99 -39.62
N LYS A 156 14.50 46.46 -40.66
CA LYS A 156 14.13 45.19 -41.27
C LYS A 156 14.35 44.01 -40.32
N ALA A 157 15.49 43.97 -39.63
CA ALA A 157 15.79 42.95 -38.64
C ALA A 157 14.79 42.98 -37.46
N GLU A 158 14.46 44.17 -36.96
CA GLU A 158 13.50 44.33 -35.87
C GLU A 158 12.09 43.90 -36.28
N SER A 159 11.66 44.25 -37.50
CA SER A 159 10.37 43.80 -38.04
C SER A 159 10.29 42.27 -38.15
N ALA A 160 11.39 41.63 -38.56
CA ALA A 160 11.48 40.17 -38.61
C ALA A 160 11.46 39.55 -37.20
N ARG A 161 12.18 40.13 -36.23
CA ARG A 161 12.18 39.70 -34.83
C ARG A 161 10.78 39.77 -34.22
N VAL A 162 10.06 40.88 -34.43
CA VAL A 162 8.68 41.07 -33.95
C VAL A 162 7.74 40.02 -34.56
N THR A 163 7.87 39.74 -35.85
CA THR A 163 7.07 38.72 -36.53
C THR A 163 7.33 37.32 -35.94
N ALA A 164 8.61 36.97 -35.73
CA ALA A 164 8.99 35.70 -35.12
C ALA A 164 8.49 35.57 -33.67
N GLU A 165 8.56 36.65 -32.89
CA GLU A 165 8.09 36.65 -31.50
C GLU A 165 6.57 36.49 -31.42
N ASN A 166 5.81 37.18 -32.29
CA ASN A 166 4.36 36.99 -32.38
C ASN A 166 3.98 35.55 -32.73
N ALA A 167 4.72 34.91 -33.64
CA ALA A 167 4.52 33.50 -33.98
C ALA A 167 4.82 32.57 -32.79
N ARG A 168 5.92 32.83 -32.06
CA ARG A 168 6.29 32.08 -30.86
C ARG A 168 5.22 32.20 -29.77
N VAL A 169 4.72 33.41 -29.51
CA VAL A 169 3.65 33.66 -28.54
C VAL A 169 2.36 32.94 -28.92
N LYS A 170 1.98 32.94 -30.20
CA LYS A 170 0.81 32.19 -30.68
C LYS A 170 0.95 30.69 -30.43
N ALA A 171 2.10 30.11 -30.79
CA ALA A 171 2.38 28.69 -30.57
C ALA A 171 2.36 28.32 -29.08
N GLU A 172 2.89 29.20 -28.22
CA GLU A 172 2.88 28.98 -26.77
C GLU A 172 1.47 29.03 -26.18
N ASN A 173 0.61 29.94 -26.67
CA ASN A 173 -0.80 29.99 -26.26
C ASN A 173 -1.56 28.72 -26.69
N GLU A 174 -1.31 28.21 -27.91
CA GLU A 174 -1.89 26.95 -28.39
C GLU A 174 -1.43 25.75 -27.54
N ARG A 175 -0.12 25.69 -27.20
CA ARG A 175 0.43 24.67 -26.29
C ARG A 175 -0.21 24.72 -24.91
N ALA A 176 -0.37 25.93 -24.35
CA ALA A 176 -1.00 26.12 -23.04
C ALA A 176 -2.47 25.70 -23.03
N ALA A 177 -3.22 25.99 -24.10
CA ALA A 177 -4.61 25.55 -24.25
C ALA A 177 -4.70 24.01 -24.34
N ALA A 178 -3.84 23.37 -25.14
CA ALA A 178 -3.78 21.92 -25.25
C ALA A 178 -3.43 21.25 -23.91
N GLU A 179 -2.50 21.84 -23.15
CA GLU A 179 -2.12 21.34 -21.83
C GLU A 179 -3.27 21.46 -20.82
N LYS A 180 -4.06 22.54 -20.88
CA LYS A 180 -5.27 22.67 -20.06
C LYS A 180 -6.28 21.56 -20.36
N THR A 181 -6.55 21.28 -21.64
CA THR A 181 -7.44 20.18 -22.04
C THR A 181 -6.91 18.82 -21.59
N ARG A 182 -5.59 18.59 -21.68
CA ARG A 182 -4.95 17.37 -21.17
C ARG A 182 -5.19 17.19 -19.66
N GLN A 183 -5.06 18.27 -18.88
CA GLN A 183 -5.30 18.25 -17.43
C GLN A 183 -6.78 17.97 -17.09
N GLU A 184 -7.72 18.56 -17.82
CA GLU A 184 -9.16 18.31 -17.65
C GLU A 184 -9.51 16.84 -17.95
N ASN A 185 -8.96 16.28 -19.02
CA ASN A 185 -9.12 14.86 -19.37
C ASN A 185 -8.50 13.94 -18.30
N GLU A 186 -7.32 14.29 -17.79
CA GLU A 186 -6.65 13.50 -16.75
C GLU A 186 -7.43 13.52 -15.42
N ASN A 187 -7.99 14.67 -15.04
CA ASN A 187 -8.88 14.76 -13.88
C ASN A 187 -10.13 13.89 -14.04
N THR A 188 -10.71 13.87 -15.25
CA THR A 188 -11.86 13.01 -15.58
C THR A 188 -11.49 11.53 -15.45
N ARG A 189 -10.34 11.13 -16.00
CA ARG A 189 -9.81 9.76 -15.89
C ARG A 189 -9.61 9.35 -14.42
N ILE A 190 -9.04 10.24 -13.59
CA ILE A 190 -8.83 9.98 -12.15
C ILE A 190 -10.17 9.78 -11.42
N GLN A 191 -11.19 10.60 -11.72
CA GLN A 191 -12.52 10.46 -11.11
C GLN A 191 -13.20 9.15 -11.53
N GLN A 192 -13.15 8.80 -12.81
CA GLN A 192 -13.67 7.54 -13.32
C GLN A 192 -12.97 6.34 -12.70
N GLU A 193 -11.65 6.41 -12.56
CA GLU A 193 -10.86 5.34 -11.93
C GLU A 193 -11.20 5.18 -10.44
N LYS A 194 -11.42 6.28 -9.73
CA LYS A 194 -11.87 6.25 -8.34
C LYS A 194 -13.26 5.60 -8.21
N GLN A 195 -14.19 5.94 -9.10
CA GLN A 195 -15.51 5.33 -9.12
C GLN A 195 -15.42 3.82 -9.42
N ARG A 196 -14.63 3.43 -10.42
CA ARG A 196 -14.41 2.02 -10.77
C ARG A 196 -13.88 1.21 -9.57
N GLN A 197 -12.95 1.77 -8.79
CA GLN A 197 -12.44 1.12 -7.57
C GLN A 197 -13.51 0.98 -6.48
N GLN A 198 -14.36 1.98 -6.29
CA GLN A 198 -15.49 1.94 -5.35
C GLN A 198 -16.51 0.89 -5.76
N ASP A 199 -16.93 0.89 -7.04
CA ASP A 199 -17.88 -0.08 -7.58
C ASP A 199 -17.35 -1.51 -7.48
N THR A 200 -16.06 -1.71 -7.78
CA THR A 200 -15.40 -3.01 -7.64
C THR A 200 -15.38 -3.46 -6.18
N SER A 201 -15.04 -2.57 -5.24
CA SER A 201 -15.03 -2.88 -3.81
C SER A 201 -16.42 -3.26 -3.30
N GLN A 202 -17.46 -2.55 -3.76
CA GLN A 202 -18.85 -2.85 -3.41
C GLN A 202 -19.30 -4.18 -4.01
N ALA A 203 -18.93 -4.48 -5.25
CA ALA A 203 -19.24 -5.76 -5.89
C ALA A 203 -18.60 -6.94 -5.16
N VAL A 204 -17.35 -6.81 -4.72
CA VAL A 204 -16.66 -7.81 -3.89
C VAL A 204 -17.42 -8.05 -2.59
N LYS A 205 -17.78 -6.97 -1.87
CA LYS A 205 -18.54 -7.08 -0.62
C LYS A 205 -19.89 -7.79 -0.82
N ASN A 206 -20.62 -7.43 -1.88
CA ASN A 206 -21.90 -8.06 -2.20
C ASN A 206 -21.73 -9.57 -2.47
N ALA A 207 -20.65 -9.98 -3.13
CA ALA A 207 -20.35 -11.39 -3.39
C ALA A 207 -19.97 -12.15 -2.10
N GLU A 208 -19.23 -11.52 -1.20
CA GLU A 208 -18.87 -12.07 0.12
C GLU A 208 -20.12 -12.26 1.00
N ASP A 209 -21.01 -11.26 1.03
CA ASP A 209 -22.28 -11.31 1.75
C ASP A 209 -23.17 -12.44 1.20
N ALA A 210 -23.31 -12.54 -0.12
CA ALA A 210 -24.07 -13.62 -0.77
C ALA A 210 -23.47 -15.01 -0.49
N THR A 211 -22.13 -15.12 -0.50
CA THR A 211 -21.43 -16.36 -0.15
C THR A 211 -21.69 -16.76 1.30
N THR A 212 -21.68 -15.80 2.22
CA THR A 212 -21.95 -16.02 3.64
C THR A 212 -23.40 -16.47 3.87
N ALA A 213 -24.37 -15.81 3.22
CA ALA A 213 -25.76 -16.20 3.27
C ALA A 213 -25.98 -17.62 2.73
N THR A 214 -25.31 -17.99 1.63
CA THR A 214 -25.39 -19.34 1.05
C THR A 214 -24.79 -20.40 1.97
N LYS A 215 -23.65 -20.10 2.63
CA LYS A 215 -23.06 -21.00 3.63
C LYS A 215 -24.00 -21.23 4.81
N GLN A 216 -24.65 -20.18 5.29
CA GLN A 216 -25.63 -20.29 6.37
C GLN A 216 -26.83 -21.14 5.94
N ALA A 217 -27.42 -20.85 4.78
CA ALA A 217 -28.53 -21.64 4.25
C ALA A 217 -28.15 -23.12 4.06
N THR A 218 -26.93 -23.40 3.60
CA THR A 218 -26.41 -24.78 3.46
C THR A 218 -26.32 -25.48 4.81
N LYS A 219 -25.85 -24.77 5.85
CA LYS A 219 -25.80 -25.29 7.22
C LYS A 219 -27.20 -25.59 7.74
N ASP A 220 -28.13 -24.66 7.59
CA ASP A 220 -29.52 -24.82 8.02
C ASP A 220 -30.19 -26.01 7.33
N CYS A 221 -29.97 -26.17 6.01
CA CYS A 221 -30.44 -27.35 5.27
C CYS A 221 -29.86 -28.65 5.82
N LYS A 222 -28.55 -28.68 6.11
CA LYS A 222 -27.91 -29.87 6.68
C LYS A 222 -28.52 -30.25 8.03
N GLU A 223 -28.74 -29.28 8.92
CA GLU A 223 -29.39 -29.51 10.21
C GLU A 223 -30.85 -30.00 10.07
N VAL A 224 -31.57 -29.61 9.02
CA VAL A 224 -32.88 -30.18 8.68
C VAL A 224 -32.74 -31.62 8.21
N THR A 225 -31.78 -31.92 7.33
CA THR A 225 -31.54 -33.27 6.82
C THR A 225 -31.16 -34.23 7.94
N ASP A 226 -30.21 -33.85 8.81
CA ASP A 226 -29.79 -34.66 9.95
C ASP A 226 -30.99 -34.99 10.87
N ARG A 227 -31.85 -34.00 11.16
CA ARG A 227 -33.09 -34.22 11.94
C ARG A 227 -34.09 -35.14 11.25
N ALA A 228 -34.18 -35.10 9.93
CA ALA A 228 -35.07 -35.98 9.17
C ALA A 228 -34.55 -37.43 9.19
N GLU A 229 -33.24 -37.63 9.10
CA GLU A 229 -32.59 -38.94 9.25
C GLU A 229 -32.85 -39.54 10.64
N ASP A 230 -32.70 -38.74 11.71
CA ASP A 230 -33.01 -39.16 13.08
C ASP A 230 -34.49 -39.57 13.24
N ALA A 231 -35.41 -38.81 12.63
CA ALA A 231 -36.84 -39.10 12.67
C ALA A 231 -37.19 -40.42 11.96
N LEU A 232 -36.54 -40.72 10.83
CA LEU A 232 -36.71 -41.98 10.11
C LEU A 232 -36.22 -43.18 10.94
N GLN A 233 -35.06 -43.06 11.59
CA GLN A 233 -34.57 -44.12 12.49
C GLN A 233 -35.53 -44.37 13.67
N ASN A 234 -36.07 -43.31 14.27
CA ASN A 234 -37.07 -43.43 15.33
C ASN A 234 -38.35 -44.12 14.85
N GLN A 235 -38.77 -43.87 13.59
CA GLN A 235 -39.91 -44.55 12.99
C GLN A 235 -39.67 -46.06 12.84
N GLU A 236 -38.49 -46.48 12.38
CA GLU A 236 -38.12 -47.89 12.28
C GLU A 236 -38.15 -48.59 13.66
N GLN A 237 -37.63 -47.93 14.70
CA GLN A 237 -37.68 -48.45 16.08
C GLN A 237 -39.11 -48.58 16.61
N LEU A 238 -39.99 -47.61 16.30
CA LEU A 238 -41.40 -47.66 16.70
C LEU A 238 -42.14 -48.81 16.01
N GLU A 239 -41.86 -49.06 14.73
CA GLU A 239 -42.45 -50.16 13.97
C GLU A 239 -42.01 -51.53 14.53
N ALA A 240 -40.73 -51.69 14.89
CA ALA A 240 -40.24 -52.88 15.58
C ALA A 240 -40.93 -53.10 16.94
N THR A 241 -41.13 -52.02 17.71
CA THR A 241 -41.84 -52.05 18.99
C THR A 241 -43.30 -52.45 18.81
N LEU A 242 -43.98 -51.91 17.80
CA LEU A 242 -45.38 -52.24 17.47
C LEU A 242 -45.53 -53.71 17.06
N ASN A 243 -44.59 -54.24 16.27
CA ASN A 243 -44.59 -55.65 15.89
C ASN A 243 -44.44 -56.55 17.13
N THR A 244 -43.53 -56.20 18.04
CA THR A 244 -43.34 -56.92 19.31
C THR A 244 -44.62 -56.88 20.18
N ALA A 245 -45.24 -55.71 20.33
CA ALA A 245 -46.48 -55.57 21.08
C ALA A 245 -47.63 -56.37 20.45
N THR A 246 -47.68 -56.44 19.12
CA THR A 246 -48.66 -57.23 18.38
C THR A 246 -48.48 -58.73 18.62
N GLN A 247 -47.23 -59.22 18.61
CA GLN A 247 -46.86 -60.60 18.95
C GLN A 247 -47.30 -60.95 20.37
N ILE A 248 -46.93 -60.13 21.36
CA ILE A 248 -47.30 -60.31 22.77
C ILE A 248 -48.82 -60.38 22.92
N ARG A 249 -49.57 -59.50 22.24
CA ARG A 249 -51.04 -59.53 22.25
C ARG A 249 -51.60 -60.85 21.71
N GLN A 250 -51.03 -61.40 20.65
CA GLN A 250 -51.44 -62.71 20.11
C GLN A 250 -51.14 -63.84 21.10
N GLU A 251 -49.96 -63.85 21.71
CA GLU A 251 -49.57 -64.82 22.75
C GLU A 251 -50.50 -64.75 23.96
N VAL A 252 -50.82 -63.55 24.45
CA VAL A 252 -51.78 -63.34 25.55
C VAL A 252 -53.17 -63.84 25.17
N SER A 253 -53.63 -63.61 23.94
CA SER A 253 -54.91 -64.14 23.47
C SER A 253 -54.93 -65.67 23.46
N GLN A 254 -53.83 -66.31 23.02
CA GLN A 254 -53.70 -67.78 23.07
C GLN A 254 -53.67 -68.30 24.51
N MET A 255 -52.94 -67.62 25.40
CA MET A 255 -52.92 -67.95 26.83
C MET A 255 -54.32 -67.83 27.46
N GLN A 256 -55.10 -66.79 27.11
CA GLN A 256 -56.47 -66.64 27.58
C GLN A 256 -57.35 -67.81 27.13
N SER A 257 -57.26 -68.21 25.86
CA SER A 257 -57.97 -69.39 25.36
C SER A 257 -57.54 -70.68 26.09
N ALA A 258 -56.25 -70.84 26.37
CA ALA A 258 -55.73 -71.98 27.13
C ALA A 258 -56.22 -71.97 28.60
N VAL A 259 -56.28 -70.80 29.23
CA VAL A 259 -56.80 -70.64 30.59
C VAL A 259 -58.30 -70.93 30.65
N GLU A 260 -59.09 -70.49 29.67
CA GLU A 260 -60.52 -70.79 29.63
C GLU A 260 -60.76 -72.30 29.42
N ALA A 261 -59.99 -72.95 28.54
CA ALA A 261 -60.03 -74.40 28.37
C ALA A 261 -59.62 -75.15 29.66
N ALA A 262 -58.58 -74.69 30.36
CA ALA A 262 -58.18 -75.26 31.64
C ALA A 262 -59.27 -75.08 32.71
N LYS A 263 -59.97 -73.95 32.72
CA LYS A 263 -61.10 -73.69 33.63
C LYS A 263 -62.30 -74.60 33.31
N GLU A 264 -62.64 -74.79 32.04
CA GLU A 264 -63.66 -75.77 31.61
C GLU A 264 -63.28 -77.19 32.06
N GLN A 265 -62.02 -77.58 31.91
CA GLN A 265 -61.51 -78.87 32.38
C GLN A 265 -61.64 -79.00 33.90
N VAL A 266 -61.26 -77.98 34.68
CA VAL A 266 -61.39 -77.99 36.14
C VAL A 266 -62.86 -78.11 36.58
N GLU A 267 -63.79 -77.43 35.92
CA GLU A 267 -65.23 -77.58 36.21
C GLU A 267 -65.74 -78.99 35.86
N GLN A 268 -65.23 -79.60 34.79
CA GLN A 268 -65.53 -80.97 34.45
C GLN A 268 -64.96 -81.96 35.48
N ASP A 269 -63.68 -81.80 35.86
CA ASP A 269 -63.03 -82.61 36.89
C ASP A 269 -63.77 -82.52 38.22
N LYS A 270 -64.23 -81.32 38.59
CA LYS A 270 -65.06 -81.09 39.80
C LYS A 270 -66.36 -81.88 39.73
N LYS A 271 -67.05 -81.86 38.59
CA LYS A 271 -68.29 -82.62 38.39
C LYS A 271 -68.04 -84.13 38.47
N ASP A 272 -66.96 -84.63 37.86
CA ASP A 272 -66.60 -86.05 37.89
C ASP A 272 -66.27 -86.52 39.32
N ILE A 273 -65.60 -85.66 40.12
CA ILE A 273 -65.36 -85.90 41.55
C ILE A 273 -66.68 -85.97 42.31
N ASP A 274 -67.59 -85.02 42.12
CA ASP A 274 -68.91 -84.98 42.78
C ASP A 274 -69.72 -86.25 42.43
N ASP A 275 -69.76 -86.64 41.15
CA ASP A 275 -70.43 -87.88 40.68
C ASP A 275 -69.80 -89.13 41.30
N THR A 276 -68.46 -89.19 41.39
CA THR A 276 -67.74 -90.30 42.02
C THR A 276 -68.06 -90.42 43.52
N ILE A 277 -68.06 -89.29 44.24
CA ILE A 277 -68.45 -89.24 45.66
C ILE A 277 -69.90 -89.71 45.81
N GLN A 278 -70.83 -89.17 45.02
CA GLN A 278 -72.24 -89.55 45.08
C GLN A 278 -72.44 -91.04 44.81
N ASN A 279 -71.84 -91.59 43.75
CA ASN A 279 -71.95 -93.00 43.38
C ASN A 279 -71.32 -93.93 44.44
N SER A 280 -70.18 -93.55 45.02
CA SER A 280 -69.54 -94.34 46.09
C SER A 280 -70.37 -94.35 47.38
N LEU A 281 -71.00 -93.22 47.73
CA LEU A 281 -71.94 -93.12 48.84
C LEU A 281 -73.19 -93.96 48.58
N LEU A 282 -73.74 -93.93 47.36
CA LEU A 282 -74.87 -94.77 46.93
C LEU A 282 -74.53 -96.25 47.02
N ALA A 283 -73.40 -96.68 46.46
CA ALA A 283 -72.96 -98.08 46.51
C ALA A 283 -72.71 -98.55 47.96
N SER A 284 -72.17 -97.68 48.82
CA SER A 284 -72.02 -97.99 50.24
C SER A 284 -73.38 -98.08 50.95
N ALA A 285 -74.34 -97.21 50.62
CA ALA A 285 -75.69 -97.26 51.15
C ALA A 285 -76.46 -98.51 50.69
N GLU A 286 -76.29 -98.92 49.42
CA GLU A 286 -76.84 -100.15 48.87
C GLU A 286 -76.27 -101.39 49.57
N LYS A 287 -74.96 -101.47 49.81
CA LYS A 287 -74.35 -102.55 50.62
C LYS A 287 -74.89 -102.60 52.04
N ILE A 288 -75.10 -101.44 52.67
CA ILE A 288 -75.72 -101.37 54.00
C ILE A 288 -77.15 -101.92 53.91
N LEU A 289 -77.94 -101.49 52.92
CA LEU A 289 -79.31 -101.94 52.70
C LEU A 289 -79.38 -103.45 52.46
N GLU A 290 -78.49 -103.99 51.64
CA GLU A 290 -78.36 -105.43 51.37
C GLU A 290 -78.02 -106.21 52.64
N SER A 291 -77.12 -105.69 53.48
CA SER A 291 -76.82 -106.30 54.79
C SER A 291 -78.02 -106.28 55.75
N VAL A 292 -78.82 -105.21 55.72
CA VAL A 292 -80.05 -105.08 56.51
C VAL A 292 -81.12 -106.05 55.99
N GLN A 293 -81.24 -106.19 54.67
CA GLN A 293 -82.14 -107.13 54.02
C GLN A 293 -81.79 -108.59 54.35
N ASP A 294 -80.50 -108.95 54.32
CA ASP A 294 -80.02 -110.28 54.74
C ASP A 294 -80.35 -110.55 56.22
N TYR A 295 -80.13 -109.56 57.09
CA TYR A 295 -80.53 -109.63 58.49
C TYR A 295 -82.04 -109.87 58.67
N PHE A 296 -82.87 -109.17 57.89
CA PHE A 296 -84.32 -109.31 57.92
C PHE A 296 -84.76 -110.72 57.47
N ASN A 297 -84.21 -111.21 56.36
CA ASN A 297 -84.50 -112.56 55.84
C ASN A 297 -84.10 -113.66 56.83
N ARG A 298 -82.95 -113.51 57.51
CA ARG A 298 -82.52 -114.45 58.57
C ARG A 298 -83.46 -114.43 59.77
N ALA A 299 -84.02 -113.27 60.13
CA ALA A 299 -85.01 -113.17 61.20
C ALA A 299 -86.35 -113.85 60.83
N GLU A 300 -86.81 -113.72 59.58
CA GLU A 300 -88.00 -114.41 59.07
C GLU A 300 -87.84 -115.94 59.05
N ALA A 301 -86.68 -116.43 58.64
CA ALA A 301 -86.36 -117.87 58.64
C ALA A 301 -86.37 -118.46 60.06
N LEU A 302 -85.93 -117.68 61.06
CA LEU A 302 -86.00 -118.07 62.47
C LEU A 302 -87.46 -118.18 62.94
N TYR A 303 -88.31 -117.23 62.55
CA TYR A 303 -89.73 -117.20 62.91
C TYR A 303 -90.51 -118.40 62.35
N SER A 304 -90.20 -118.84 61.12
CA SER A 304 -90.87 -120.01 60.50
C SER A 304 -90.46 -121.37 61.09
N SER A 305 -89.34 -121.44 61.82
CA SER A 305 -88.83 -122.70 62.38
C SER A 305 -89.46 -123.08 63.74
N MET A 306 -90.37 -122.26 64.27
CA MET A 306 -90.78 -122.30 65.68
C MET A 306 -92.23 -122.76 65.92
N TYR A 307 -92.82 -123.56 65.02
CA TYR A 307 -94.17 -124.12 65.19
C TYR A 307 -94.22 -125.64 64.92
N LEU A 308 -94.84 -126.40 65.84
CA LEU A 308 -95.18 -127.82 65.72
C LEU A 308 -96.59 -128.02 66.28
N ASP A 309 -97.50 -128.53 65.44
CA ASP A 309 -98.89 -128.89 65.74
C ASP A 309 -98.98 -130.24 66.48
N CYS A 310 -99.88 -130.35 67.47
CA CYS A 310 -100.19 -131.59 68.19
C CYS A 310 -101.71 -131.83 68.21
N ASP A 311 -102.18 -132.92 67.59
CA ASP A 311 -103.53 -133.48 67.61
C ASP A 311 -103.60 -134.75 68.50
N GLY A 312 -104.72 -134.96 69.21
CA GLY A 312 -104.88 -136.01 70.22
C GLY A 312 -105.52 -137.31 69.72
N GLU A 313 -104.93 -138.47 70.08
CA GLU A 313 -105.53 -139.54 70.94
C GLU A 313 -104.70 -140.87 70.95
N THR A 314 -104.47 -141.36 72.20
CA THR A 314 -104.21 -142.69 72.86
C THR A 314 -103.89 -144.05 72.13
N PRO A 315 -103.28 -145.07 72.85
CA PRO A 315 -101.98 -145.67 72.51
C PRO A 315 -101.99 -147.19 72.19
N TYR A 316 -100.97 -147.70 71.47
CA TYR A 316 -100.24 -148.95 71.76
C TYR A 316 -99.06 -149.10 70.77
N LEU A 317 -97.88 -149.45 71.30
CA LEU A 317 -96.71 -150.05 70.63
C LEU A 317 -96.13 -149.34 69.37
N ARG A 318 -94.90 -148.81 69.50
CA ARG A 318 -93.73 -149.21 68.66
C ARG A 318 -92.44 -148.48 69.05
N THR A 319 -91.53 -149.28 69.62
CA THR A 319 -90.08 -149.40 69.34
C THR A 319 -89.23 -148.17 68.99
N VAL A 320 -88.31 -147.89 69.92
CA VAL A 320 -87.13 -147.01 69.87
C VAL A 320 -86.02 -147.64 69.01
N THR A 321 -85.28 -146.83 68.24
CA THR A 321 -83.98 -147.22 67.65
C THR A 321 -82.96 -146.08 67.90
N PRO A 322 -81.83 -146.31 68.58
CA PRO A 322 -80.81 -145.29 68.82
C PRO A 322 -79.79 -145.20 67.68
N ILE A 323 -79.30 -144.00 67.36
CA ILE A 323 -78.18 -143.78 66.43
C ILE A 323 -77.06 -143.03 67.17
N PHE A 324 -75.86 -143.57 67.00
CA PHE A 324 -74.61 -143.29 67.71
C PHE A 324 -73.97 -141.96 67.32
N ILE A 325 -73.29 -141.35 68.31
CA ILE A 325 -72.29 -140.28 68.13
C ILE A 325 -70.97 -140.94 67.71
N ASP A 326 -70.32 -140.42 66.66
CA ASP A 326 -68.90 -140.63 66.41
C ASP A 326 -68.16 -139.29 66.57
N GLY A 327 -67.29 -139.25 67.57
CA GLY A 327 -66.39 -138.15 67.85
C GLY A 327 -64.98 -138.51 67.39
N ALA A 328 -64.47 -137.79 66.40
CA ALA A 328 -63.07 -137.85 66.00
C ALA A 328 -62.33 -136.52 66.28
N THR A 329 -61.09 -136.70 66.72
CA THR A 329 -60.12 -135.83 67.41
C THR A 329 -59.52 -134.70 66.54
N PRO A 330 -59.10 -133.55 67.14
CA PRO A 330 -58.53 -132.41 66.40
C PRO A 330 -57.07 -132.63 65.98
N GLN A 331 -56.75 -132.34 64.70
CA GLN A 331 -55.38 -132.29 64.18
C GLN A 331 -55.02 -130.89 63.66
N VAL A 332 -53.90 -130.41 64.19
CA VAL A 332 -53.10 -129.25 63.76
C VAL A 332 -52.26 -129.61 62.53
N ARG A 333 -52.11 -128.70 61.55
CA ARG A 333 -50.97 -128.53 60.59
C ARG A 333 -51.32 -127.43 59.56
N ARG A 334 -50.46 -126.53 59.06
CA ARG A 334 -49.19 -125.87 59.43
C ARG A 334 -48.83 -124.96 58.22
N ALA A 335 -48.48 -123.70 58.50
CA ALA A 335 -47.45 -122.81 57.89
C ALA A 335 -47.18 -122.67 56.37
N ASN A 336 -47.07 -121.38 55.96
CA ASN A 336 -46.15 -120.69 55.01
C ASN A 336 -46.24 -121.00 53.50
N GLU A 337 -46.11 -120.04 52.57
CA GLU A 337 -45.14 -118.92 52.41
C GLU A 337 -45.85 -117.55 52.13
N GLY A 338 -45.44 -116.40 52.68
CA GLY A 338 -44.44 -115.45 52.10
C GLY A 338 -45.00 -114.74 50.85
N VAL A 339 -45.12 -113.41 50.71
CA VAL A 339 -44.01 -112.44 50.55
C VAL A 339 -44.53 -110.97 50.67
N ASP A 340 -43.75 -110.18 51.40
CA ASP A 340 -43.46 -108.72 51.44
C ASP A 340 -44.51 -107.61 51.36
N PHE A 341 -44.67 -107.01 52.55
CA PHE A 341 -44.74 -105.57 52.80
C PHE A 341 -43.33 -104.96 52.60
N ASP A 342 -43.14 -104.02 51.68
CA ASP A 342 -41.99 -103.09 51.71
C ASP A 342 -42.49 -101.69 52.10
N GLY A 343 -42.36 -101.41 53.40
CA GLY A 343 -42.35 -100.05 53.90
C GLY A 343 -40.92 -99.53 53.88
N GLY A 344 -40.64 -98.56 53.01
CA GLY A 344 -39.39 -97.82 52.98
C GLY A 344 -39.58 -96.36 52.58
N MET A 345 -39.59 -95.44 53.56
CA MET A 345 -38.93 -94.13 53.43
C MET A 345 -37.49 -94.33 53.93
N PRO A 346 -36.43 -93.66 53.39
CA PRO A 346 -36.24 -92.23 53.69
C PRO A 346 -35.37 -91.37 52.73
N THR A 347 -35.64 -90.06 52.76
CA THR A 347 -34.71 -88.89 52.75
C THR A 347 -33.45 -88.80 51.84
N SER A 348 -33.46 -87.75 51.00
CA SER A 348 -32.42 -86.71 50.80
C SER A 348 -31.07 -86.98 50.07
N ARG A 349 -30.57 -85.89 49.43
CA ARG A 349 -29.28 -85.62 48.72
C ARG A 349 -29.24 -86.01 47.23
N GLN A 350 -28.59 -85.28 46.30
CA GLN A 350 -27.91 -83.98 46.23
C GLN A 350 -27.69 -83.65 44.73
N LEU A 351 -27.64 -82.35 44.39
CA LEU A 351 -26.88 -81.65 43.33
C LEU A 351 -26.15 -82.45 42.23
N ALA A 352 -26.36 -82.03 40.98
CA ALA A 352 -25.28 -81.92 39.98
C ALA A 352 -25.59 -80.84 38.92
N VAL A 353 -24.78 -79.76 38.99
CA VAL A 353 -24.41 -78.69 38.04
C VAL A 353 -25.48 -77.78 37.45
#